data_AF-C7MAJ7-F1
#
_entry.id   AF-C7MAJ7-F1
#
_cell.length_a   1.000
_cell.length_b   1.000
_cell.length_c   1.000
_cell.angle_alpha   90.00
_cell.angle_beta   90.00
_cell.angle_gamma   90.00
#
_symmetry.space_group_name_H-M   'P 1'
#
loop_
_entity.id
_entity.type
_entity.pdbx_description
1 polymer ?
#
loop_
_entity_poly.entity_id
_entity_poly.type
_entity_poly.pdbx_seq_one_letter_code
_entity_poly.pdbx_strand_id
1 'polypeptide(L)'
;MSAAPRAMREQAASLRRAADRLTLLRLRLANTLADLTRAEDAATRRLGEELHEHWSLEEYPELGRLTGGLRASARRLDQAALAAERRSGRRLGGYAGAGFLGRGDEAHRHVADVAAFVGTAHGASIGGFPLRPETEEGFLAHPSHTLGIDTPPYDEAD
;
A
#
# COMPACT_ATOMS: atom_id res chain seq x y z
N MET A 1 11.35 14.78 -17.51
CA MET A 1 11.84 13.54 -16.86
C MET A 1 10.97 13.24 -15.64
N SER A 2 9.98 12.35 -15.72
CA SER A 2 9.23 11.95 -14.52
C SER A 2 10.00 10.84 -13.80
N ALA A 3 10.22 10.99 -12.48
CA ALA A 3 10.80 9.93 -11.68
C ALA A 3 9.94 8.66 -11.79
N ALA A 4 10.58 7.50 -11.92
CA ALA A 4 9.87 6.23 -12.01
C ALA A 4 9.00 6.02 -10.75
N PRO A 5 7.73 5.59 -10.87
CA PRO A 5 6.85 5.36 -9.72
C PRO A 5 7.44 4.45 -8.65
N ARG A 6 8.28 3.49 -9.07
CA ARG A 6 9.04 2.62 -8.18
C ARG A 6 10.01 3.38 -7.27
N ALA A 7 10.82 4.28 -7.83
CA ALA A 7 11.75 5.11 -7.06
C ALA A 7 11.02 6.01 -6.06
N MET A 8 9.86 6.56 -6.43
CA MET A 8 9.01 7.35 -5.53
C MET A 8 8.55 6.53 -4.31
N ARG A 9 8.16 5.26 -4.52
CA ARG A 9 7.76 4.36 -3.43
C ARG A 9 8.91 3.93 -2.54
N GLU A 10 10.06 3.64 -3.13
CA GLU A 10 11.28 3.32 -2.37
C GLU A 10 11.67 4.49 -1.47
N GLN A 11 11.59 5.72 -1.99
CA GLN A 11 11.80 6.92 -1.19
C GLN A 11 10.74 7.10 -0.10
N ALA A 12 9.45 6.90 -0.41
CA ALA A 12 8.39 6.95 0.60
C ALA A 12 8.60 5.92 1.72
N ALA A 13 9.06 4.72 1.40
CA ALA A 13 9.42 3.70 2.39
C ALA A 13 10.63 4.11 3.24
N SER A 14 11.64 4.75 2.64
CA SER A 14 12.78 5.32 3.37
C SER A 14 12.33 6.37 4.39
N LEU A 15 11.45 7.30 3.98
CA LEU A 15 10.92 8.35 4.86
C LEU A 15 10.09 7.78 6.01
N ARG A 16 9.28 6.74 5.77
CA ARG A 16 8.55 6.03 6.84
C ARG A 16 9.51 5.43 7.86
N ARG A 17 10.53 4.69 7.40
CA ARG A 17 11.54 4.10 8.29
C ARG A 17 12.31 5.15 9.08
N ALA A 18 12.64 6.28 8.46
CA ALA A 18 13.27 7.40 9.15
C ALA A 18 12.36 7.97 10.24
N ALA A 19 11.07 8.17 9.95
CA ALA A 19 10.09 8.64 10.93
C ALA A 19 9.94 7.67 12.12
N ASP A 20 9.94 6.37 11.86
CA ASP A 20 9.81 5.36 12.91
C ASP A 20 11.07 5.30 13.79
N ARG A 21 12.26 5.36 13.20
CA ARG A 21 13.53 5.46 13.95
C ARG A 21 13.58 6.71 14.81
N LEU A 22 13.14 7.85 14.28
CA LEU A 22 13.10 9.11 15.03
C LEU A 22 12.10 9.04 16.19
N THR A 23 10.94 8.41 15.97
CA THR A 23 9.95 8.17 17.02
C THR A 23 10.55 7.32 18.14
N LEU A 24 11.25 6.24 17.81
CA LEU A 24 11.88 5.36 18.80
C LEU A 24 13.01 6.09 19.57
N LEU A 25 13.85 6.85 18.87
CA LEU A 25 14.90 7.65 19.50
C LEU A 25 14.30 8.66 20.49
N ARG A 26 13.25 9.37 20.07
CA ARG A 26 12.52 10.34 20.92
C ARG A 26 11.98 9.68 22.19
N LEU A 27 11.38 8.50 22.09
CA LEU A 27 10.87 7.77 23.26
C LEU A 27 11.99 7.29 24.19
N ARG A 28 13.10 6.79 23.62
CA ARG A 28 14.26 6.36 24.40
C ARG A 28 14.87 7.51 25.20
N LEU A 29 15.09 8.66 24.54
CA LEU A 29 15.62 9.86 25.21
C LEU A 29 14.68 10.34 26.31
N ALA A 30 13.36 10.40 26.04
CA ALA A 30 12.38 10.77 27.05
C ALA A 30 12.43 9.87 28.29
N ASN A 31 12.56 8.55 28.10
CA ASN A 31 12.68 7.59 29.20
C ASN A 31 13.99 7.79 29.97
N THR A 32 15.12 7.92 29.28
CA THR A 32 16.42 8.15 29.92
C THR A 32 16.44 9.44 30.73
N LEU A 33 15.83 10.52 30.23
CA LEU A 33 15.70 11.76 30.99
C LEU A 33 14.78 11.60 32.21
N ALA A 34 13.68 10.84 32.08
CA ALA A 34 12.80 10.52 33.20
C ALA A 34 13.46 9.62 34.26
N ASP A 35 14.47 8.82 33.89
CA ASP A 35 15.26 8.05 34.84
C ASP A 35 16.25 8.95 35.60
N LEU A 36 16.84 9.94 34.93
CA LEU A 36 17.73 10.92 35.58
C LEU A 36 17.02 11.75 36.64
N THR A 37 15.76 12.14 36.42
CA THR A 37 14.95 12.87 37.43
C THR A 37 14.65 12.05 38.69
N ARG A 38 14.90 10.73 38.66
CA ARG A 38 14.72 9.80 39.78
C ARG A 38 16.03 9.35 40.40
N ALA A 39 17.16 9.94 40.01
CA ALA A 39 18.47 9.59 40.56
C ALA A 39 18.53 9.86 42.07
N GLU A 40 19.20 8.95 42.80
CA GLU A 40 19.43 9.07 44.25
C GLU A 40 20.31 10.28 44.56
N ASP A 41 21.33 10.51 43.73
CA ASP A 41 22.21 11.68 43.84
C ASP A 41 21.45 12.97 43.52
N ALA A 42 21.47 13.91 44.48
CA ALA A 42 20.73 15.17 44.38
C ALA A 42 21.27 16.12 43.31
N ALA A 43 22.56 16.05 42.97
CA ALA A 43 23.12 16.86 41.88
C ALA A 43 22.63 16.34 40.51
N THR A 44 22.71 15.03 40.31
CA THR A 44 22.25 14.34 39.10
C THR A 44 20.76 14.54 38.87
N ARG A 45 19.94 14.43 39.92
CA ARG A 45 18.49 14.64 39.83
C ARG A 45 18.12 16.05 39.37
N ARG A 46 18.73 17.09 39.95
CA ARG A 46 18.49 18.48 39.53
C ARG A 46 18.85 18.72 38.07
N LEU A 47 20.00 18.20 37.63
CA LEU A 47 20.40 18.25 36.23
C LEU A 47 19.41 17.48 35.32
N GLY A 48 18.91 16.35 35.79
CA GLY A 48 17.85 15.60 35.11
C GLY A 48 16.56 16.40 34.97
N GLU A 49 16.15 17.14 36.00
CA GLU A 49 14.94 17.99 35.99
C GLU A 49 15.08 19.14 34.98
N GLU A 50 16.22 19.85 34.99
CA GLU A 50 16.51 20.92 34.02
C GLU A 50 16.51 20.41 32.57
N LEU A 51 17.17 19.28 32.31
CA LEU A 51 17.19 18.65 31.00
C LEU A 51 15.80 18.15 30.58
N HIS A 52 15.03 17.59 31.51
CA HIS A 52 13.69 17.10 31.23
C HIS A 52 12.74 18.25 30.86
N GLU A 53 12.85 19.40 31.53
CA GLU A 53 12.08 20.60 31.22
C GLU A 53 12.40 21.11 29.81
N HIS A 54 13.68 21.35 29.51
CA HIS A 54 14.11 21.81 28.19
C HIS A 54 13.72 20.83 27.07
N TRP A 55 13.95 19.53 27.29
CA TRP A 55 13.54 18.48 26.37
C TRP A 55 12.04 18.50 26.10
N SER A 56 11.21 18.65 27.13
CA SER A 56 9.75 18.60 27.01
C SER A 56 9.19 19.80 26.26
N LEU A 57 9.80 20.98 26.43
CA LEU A 57 9.34 22.23 25.84
C LEU A 57 9.83 22.44 24.41
N GLU A 58 11.07 22.03 24.10
CA GLU A 58 11.72 22.38 22.84
C GLU A 58 11.89 21.16 21.93
N GLU A 59 12.72 20.22 22.36
CA GLU A 59 13.19 19.12 21.51
C GLU A 59 12.10 18.08 21.22
N TYR A 60 11.35 17.67 22.24
CA TYR A 60 10.29 16.68 22.12
C TYR A 60 9.23 17.10 21.07
N PRO A 61 8.63 18.30 21.11
CA PRO A 61 7.68 18.71 20.09
C PRO A 61 8.33 18.92 18.71
N GLU A 62 9.57 19.40 18.63
CA GLU A 62 10.28 19.56 17.36
C GLU A 62 10.50 18.23 16.63
N LEU A 63 11.01 17.21 17.32
CA LEU A 63 11.17 15.87 16.77
C LEU A 63 9.83 15.27 16.34
N GLY A 64 8.75 15.61 17.07
CA GLY A 64 7.38 15.29 16.68
C GLY A 64 6.96 15.91 15.34
N ARG A 65 7.24 17.21 15.14
CA ARG A 65 6.98 17.92 13.88
C ARG A 65 7.78 17.31 12.72
N LEU A 66 9.06 17.02 12.92
CA LEU A 66 9.91 16.37 11.91
C LEU A 66 9.38 14.99 11.50
N THR A 67 9.01 14.17 12.49
CA THR A 67 8.39 12.86 12.25
C THR A 67 7.08 13.00 11.44
N GLY A 68 6.24 13.97 11.80
CA GLY A 68 5.01 14.29 11.06
C GLY A 68 5.29 14.72 9.62
N GLY A 69 6.31 15.56 9.41
CA GLY A 69 6.77 16.00 8.09
C GLY A 69 7.25 14.85 7.23
N LEU A 70 8.05 13.93 7.78
CA LEU A 70 8.52 12.73 7.07
C LEU A 70 7.34 11.85 6.62
N ARG A 71 6.35 11.62 7.49
CA ARG A 71 5.14 10.86 7.15
C ARG A 71 4.27 11.58 6.11
N ALA A 72 4.15 12.90 6.19
CA ALA A 72 3.43 13.69 5.20
C ALA A 72 4.10 13.61 3.82
N SER A 73 5.42 13.77 3.77
CA SER A 73 6.21 13.64 2.53
C SER A 73 6.11 12.24 1.92
N ALA A 74 6.17 11.18 2.74
CA ALA A 74 5.95 9.82 2.28
C ALA A 74 4.58 9.64 1.62
N ARG A 75 3.51 10.15 2.24
CA ARG A 75 2.15 10.10 1.68
C ARG A 75 2.04 10.85 0.35
N ARG A 76 2.66 12.03 0.24
CA ARG A 76 2.68 12.80 -1.02
C ARG A 76 3.40 12.05 -2.14
N LEU A 77 4.52 11.38 -1.83
CA LEU A 77 5.25 10.56 -2.79
C LEU A 77 4.43 9.35 -3.26
N ASP A 78 3.74 8.66 -2.37
CA ASP A 78 2.87 7.54 -2.74
C ASP A 78 1.71 8.02 -3.65
N GLN A 79 1.10 9.16 -3.34
CA GLN A 79 0.06 9.77 -4.19
C GLN A 79 0.60 10.15 -5.58
N ALA A 80 1.80 10.73 -5.64
CA ALA A 80 2.44 11.08 -6.91
C ALA A 80 2.78 9.84 -7.75
N ALA A 81 3.27 8.78 -7.12
CA ALA A 81 3.54 7.50 -7.77
C ALA A 81 2.25 6.89 -8.36
N LEU A 82 1.16 6.88 -7.59
CA LEU A 82 -0.15 6.41 -8.05
C LEU A 82 -0.68 7.23 -9.24
N ALA A 83 -0.56 8.56 -9.19
CA ALA A 83 -0.96 9.44 -10.28
C ALA A 83 -0.11 9.23 -11.54
N ALA A 84 1.19 8.97 -11.38
CA ALA A 84 2.09 8.67 -12.49
C ALA A 84 1.76 7.31 -13.15
N GLU A 85 1.43 6.29 -12.37
CA GLU A 85 1.03 4.98 -12.89
C GLU A 85 -0.26 5.05 -13.70
N ARG A 86 -1.28 5.71 -13.17
CA ARG A 86 -2.57 5.92 -13.86
C ARG A 86 -2.39 6.61 -15.20
N ARG A 87 -1.58 7.68 -15.24
CA ARG A 87 -1.28 8.41 -16.49
C ARG A 87 -0.50 7.57 -17.50
N SER A 88 0.38 6.68 -17.05
CA SER A 88 1.19 5.85 -17.94
C SER A 88 0.48 4.61 -18.50
N GLY A 89 -0.79 4.37 -18.18
CA GLY A 89 -1.54 3.20 -18.66
C GLY A 89 -1.06 1.85 -18.11
N ARG A 90 0.08 1.81 -17.38
CA ARG A 90 0.63 0.60 -16.72
C ARG A 90 -0.29 -0.01 -15.66
N ARG A 91 -1.38 0.66 -15.31
CA ARG A 91 -2.43 0.12 -14.45
C ARG A 91 -3.61 -0.32 -15.32
N LEU A 92 -3.44 -1.43 -16.06
CA LEU A 92 -4.54 -2.08 -16.81
C LEU A 92 -5.60 -2.74 -15.90
N GLY A 93 -5.40 -2.81 -14.57
CA GLY A 93 -6.34 -3.40 -13.60
C GLY A 93 -6.94 -2.37 -12.64
N GLY A 94 -7.46 -1.26 -13.17
CA GLY A 94 -7.65 -0.03 -12.42
C GLY A 94 -9.01 0.24 -11.74
N TYR A 95 -10.05 -0.57 -11.96
CA TYR A 95 -11.37 -0.34 -11.37
C TYR A 95 -11.38 -0.64 -9.87
N ALA A 96 -12.19 0.11 -9.11
CA ALA A 96 -12.23 0.10 -7.65
C ALA A 96 -12.64 -1.24 -6.99
N GLY A 97 -12.89 -2.30 -7.77
CA GLY A 97 -13.18 -3.66 -7.29
C GLY A 97 -12.08 -4.70 -7.56
N ALA A 98 -10.99 -4.37 -8.26
CA ALA A 98 -9.96 -5.33 -8.65
C ALA A 98 -8.84 -5.51 -7.59
N GLY A 99 -9.21 -5.56 -6.31
CA GLY A 99 -8.27 -5.85 -5.21
C GLY A 99 -7.56 -7.21 -5.31
N PHE A 100 -8.03 -8.07 -6.22
CA PHE A 100 -7.56 -9.44 -6.44
C PHE A 100 -6.24 -9.55 -7.24
N LEU A 101 -5.86 -8.56 -8.05
CA LEU A 101 -4.73 -8.70 -9.00
C LEU A 101 -3.38 -8.17 -8.51
N GLY A 102 -3.27 -7.71 -7.27
CA GLY A 102 -2.01 -7.21 -6.72
C GLY A 102 -1.53 -5.87 -7.35
N ARG A 103 -0.42 -5.32 -6.83
CA ARG A 103 0.07 -3.98 -7.19
C ARG A 103 1.29 -4.04 -8.11
N GLY A 104 1.21 -3.41 -9.28
CA GLY A 104 2.39 -3.15 -10.15
C GLY A 104 3.16 -4.42 -10.55
N ASP A 105 4.46 -4.48 -10.24
CA ASP A 105 5.36 -5.62 -10.55
C ASP A 105 4.90 -6.97 -9.95
N GLU A 106 4.08 -6.93 -8.89
CA GLU A 106 3.45 -8.12 -8.30
C GLU A 106 2.31 -8.65 -9.18
N ALA A 107 1.52 -7.76 -9.80
CA ALA A 107 0.52 -8.14 -10.79
C ALA A 107 1.17 -8.70 -12.06
N HIS A 108 2.31 -8.13 -12.48
CA HIS A 108 3.03 -8.60 -13.66
C HIS A 108 3.67 -9.98 -13.42
N ARG A 109 4.22 -10.23 -12.22
CA ARG A 109 4.68 -11.56 -11.82
C ARG A 109 3.52 -12.54 -11.70
N HIS A 110 2.38 -12.13 -11.13
CA HIS A 110 1.21 -13.00 -11.03
C HIS A 110 0.65 -13.36 -12.41
N VAL A 111 0.66 -12.45 -13.37
CA VAL A 111 0.32 -12.76 -14.78
C VAL A 111 1.33 -13.71 -15.40
N ALA A 112 2.63 -13.55 -15.13
CA ALA A 112 3.65 -14.48 -15.61
C ALA A 112 3.50 -15.89 -14.99
N ASP A 113 3.18 -15.97 -13.70
CA ASP A 113 2.93 -17.22 -12.98
C ASP A 113 1.65 -17.91 -13.46
N VAL A 114 0.57 -17.15 -13.70
CA VAL A 114 -0.66 -17.66 -14.30
C VAL A 114 -0.44 -18.09 -15.76
N ALA A 115 0.33 -17.33 -16.55
CA ALA A 115 0.67 -17.72 -17.92
C ALA A 115 1.52 -18.99 -17.97
N ALA A 116 2.45 -19.17 -17.03
CA ALA A 116 3.24 -20.39 -16.88
C ALA A 116 2.36 -21.58 -16.44
N PHE A 117 1.36 -21.34 -15.59
CA PHE A 117 0.39 -22.35 -15.16
C PHE A 117 -0.55 -22.78 -16.30
N VAL A 118 -1.06 -21.84 -17.10
CA VAL A 118 -1.90 -22.09 -18.29
C VAL A 118 -1.11 -22.77 -19.42
N GLY A 119 0.21 -22.57 -19.48
CA GLY A 119 1.11 -23.24 -20.43
C GLY A 119 1.38 -24.73 -20.12
N THR A 120 0.90 -25.24 -18.99
CA THR A 120 0.91 -26.68 -18.70
C THR A 120 -0.46 -27.27 -19.04
N ALA A 121 -0.49 -28.52 -19.52
CA ALA A 121 -1.69 -29.22 -20.03
C ALA A 121 -2.86 -29.40 -19.02
N HIS A 122 -2.81 -28.74 -17.87
CA HIS A 122 -3.77 -28.84 -16.77
C HIS A 122 -4.30 -27.46 -16.32
N GLY A 123 -4.28 -26.45 -17.20
CA GLY A 123 -4.81 -25.11 -16.93
C GLY A 123 -6.21 -25.16 -16.31
N ALA A 124 -6.29 -24.82 -15.02
CA ALA A 124 -7.50 -24.92 -14.22
C ALA A 124 -8.58 -23.98 -14.76
N SER A 125 -9.74 -24.56 -15.05
CA SER A 125 -10.99 -23.86 -15.32
C SER A 125 -11.33 -22.91 -14.16
N ILE A 126 -11.43 -21.61 -14.42
CA ILE A 126 -12.21 -20.72 -13.54
C ILE A 126 -13.67 -21.15 -13.69
N GLY A 127 -14.16 -21.93 -12.73
CA GLY A 127 -15.47 -22.60 -12.78
C GLY A 127 -15.33 -24.04 -13.25
N GLY A 128 -15.38 -24.97 -12.29
CA GLY A 128 -15.06 -26.38 -12.48
C GLY A 128 -15.82 -27.05 -13.63
N PHE A 129 -15.09 -27.48 -14.65
CA PHE A 129 -15.33 -28.72 -15.40
C PHE A 129 -14.03 -29.07 -16.15
N PRO A 130 -13.48 -30.30 -15.98
CA PRO A 130 -12.28 -30.69 -16.73
C PRO A 130 -12.66 -30.95 -18.19
N LEU A 131 -12.00 -30.24 -19.10
CA LEU A 131 -12.08 -30.53 -20.54
C LEU A 131 -11.34 -31.83 -20.82
N ARG A 132 -12.06 -32.96 -20.82
CA ARG A 132 -11.60 -34.18 -21.47
C ARG A 132 -11.91 -34.09 -22.97
N PRO A 133 -11.00 -34.51 -23.87
CA PRO A 133 -11.25 -34.43 -25.29
C PRO A 133 -11.80 -35.76 -25.79
N GLU A 134 -13.12 -35.92 -25.94
CA GLU A 134 -13.67 -37.01 -26.77
C GLU A 134 -14.90 -36.53 -27.55
N THR A 135 -14.73 -36.50 -28.87
CA THR A 135 -15.65 -36.87 -29.98
C THR A 135 -17.17 -36.70 -29.81
N GLU A 136 -17.71 -35.89 -30.74
CA GLU A 136 -19.04 -35.93 -31.38
C GLU A 136 -20.25 -36.52 -30.62
N GLU A 137 -21.23 -35.64 -30.34
CA GLU A 137 -22.68 -35.75 -30.67
C GLU A 137 -23.54 -35.02 -29.62
N GLY A 138 -24.46 -34.17 -30.10
CA GLY A 138 -25.58 -33.66 -29.31
C GLY A 138 -25.48 -32.19 -28.89
N PHE A 139 -26.18 -31.32 -29.61
CA PHE A 139 -26.46 -29.94 -29.21
C PHE A 139 -27.11 -29.89 -27.82
N LEU A 140 -26.42 -29.30 -26.84
CA LEU A 140 -27.05 -28.76 -25.63
C LEU A 140 -26.85 -27.24 -25.63
N ALA A 141 -27.97 -26.53 -25.64
CA ALA A 141 -28.04 -25.08 -25.70
C ALA A 141 -27.26 -24.44 -24.54
N HIS A 142 -26.42 -23.47 -24.88
CA HIS A 142 -25.67 -22.65 -23.92
C HIS A 142 -26.65 -21.86 -23.02
N PRO A 143 -26.37 -21.67 -21.71
CA PRO A 143 -27.30 -21.03 -20.76
C PRO A 143 -27.45 -19.51 -20.94
N SER A 144 -27.21 -18.97 -22.14
CA SER A 144 -27.52 -17.58 -22.48
C SER A 144 -29.00 -17.33 -22.78
N HIS A 145 -29.84 -18.37 -22.77
CA HIS A 145 -31.29 -18.24 -22.99
C HIS A 145 -32.10 -17.77 -21.77
N THR A 146 -31.46 -17.48 -20.63
CA THR A 146 -32.17 -17.09 -19.38
C THR A 146 -31.76 -15.71 -18.84
N LEU A 147 -31.33 -14.79 -19.71
CA LEU A 147 -31.18 -13.38 -19.38
C LEU A 147 -31.89 -12.51 -20.43
N GLY A 148 -33.19 -12.77 -20.61
CA GLY A 148 -34.12 -11.77 -21.11
C GLY A 148 -34.53 -10.86 -19.95
N ILE A 149 -33.79 -9.80 -19.72
CA ILE A 149 -34.29 -8.66 -18.95
C ILE A 149 -34.28 -7.49 -19.94
N ASP A 150 -35.47 -6.99 -20.28
CA ASP A 150 -35.62 -5.83 -21.14
C ASP A 150 -34.86 -4.64 -20.55
N THR A 151 -34.02 -4.02 -21.38
CA THR A 151 -33.41 -2.72 -21.07
C THR A 151 -34.53 -1.68 -20.99
N PRO A 152 -34.73 -0.97 -19.87
CA PRO A 152 -35.73 0.09 -19.80
C PRO A 152 -35.33 1.23 -20.77
N PRO A 153 -36.29 1.85 -21.48
CA PRO A 153 -35.98 2.96 -22.37
C PRO A 153 -35.50 4.17 -21.56
N TYR A 154 -34.44 4.81 -22.04
CA TYR A 154 -34.01 6.12 -21.58
C TYR A 154 -34.96 7.17 -22.16
N ASP A 155 -35.62 7.96 -21.31
CA ASP A 155 -36.28 9.19 -21.74
C ASP A 155 -35.20 10.20 -22.13
N GLU A 156 -35.07 10.49 -23.43
CA GLU A 156 -34.41 11.70 -23.92
C GLU A 156 -35.35 12.88 -23.64
N ALA A 157 -35.00 13.70 -22.64
CA ALA A 157 -35.66 14.97 -22.40
C ALA A 157 -35.01 16.06 -23.27
N ASP A 158 -35.82 16.69 -24.12
CA ASP A 158 -35.57 17.98 -24.78
C ASP A 158 -35.32 19.12 -23.77
#